data_AF-A0A0S8GCY3-F1
#
_entry.id   AF-A0A0S8GCY3-F1
#
_cell.length_a   1.000
_cell.length_b   1.000
_cell.length_c   1.000
_cell.angle_alpha   90.00
_cell.angle_beta   90.00
_cell.angle_gamma   90.00
#
_symmetry.space_group_name_H-M   'P 1'
#
loop_
_entity.id
_entity.type
_entity.pdbx_description
1 polymer ?
#
loop_
_entity_poly.entity_id
_entity_poly.type
_entity_poly.pdbx_seq_one_letter_code
_entity_poly.pdbx_strand_id
1 'polypeptide(L)'
;GASVIDSSAYRLRADGVDGDSISSGLTFLIVGSPGANNQDSPTIISPLGGADSIFSYRLGGCCGLRYENGFKTVYLSYGFEAIASLELADTVMMRILQWFGVPVGIEEHVLSQPVSGVFLVSPNPFTNLTRISFGNVQRAQGIELKIFDATGRLVKQWDYSTIGKSDCIPWDGRDNSGRKLPSGVYFLKLEAGDYSATEKLLLIR
;
A
#
# COMPACT_ATOMS: atom_id res chain seq x y z
N GLY A 1 28.92 38.40 -0.54
CA GLY A 1 28.22 37.27 0.09
C GLY A 1 28.69 36.02 -0.59
N ALA A 2 29.22 35.05 0.16
CA ALA A 2 29.67 33.79 -0.42
C ALA A 2 28.46 32.95 -0.80
N SER A 3 28.40 32.50 -2.06
CA SER A 3 27.45 31.50 -2.51
C SER A 3 27.89 30.13 -1.97
N VAL A 4 26.96 29.38 -1.39
CA VAL A 4 27.20 27.99 -1.01
C VAL A 4 27.60 27.21 -2.27
N ILE A 5 28.83 26.70 -2.30
CA ILE A 5 29.40 25.91 -3.44
C ILE A 5 29.43 24.41 -3.11
N ASP A 6 28.67 23.97 -2.11
CA ASP A 6 28.46 22.55 -1.83
C ASP A 6 27.06 22.34 -1.23
N SER A 7 26.16 21.75 -2.02
CA SER A 7 24.97 21.10 -1.50
C SER A 7 25.19 19.60 -1.64
N SER A 8 25.56 18.96 -0.53
CA SER A 8 25.77 17.51 -0.38
C SER A 8 24.67 16.64 -1.00
N ALA A 9 23.47 17.19 -1.22
CA ALA A 9 22.37 16.58 -1.96
C ALA A 9 22.72 16.09 -3.37
N TYR A 10 23.69 16.69 -4.09
CA TYR A 10 24.06 16.24 -5.44
C TYR A 10 24.77 14.88 -5.45
N ARG A 11 25.43 14.51 -4.35
CA ARG A 11 26.07 13.18 -4.21
C ARG A 11 25.04 12.07 -3.99
N LEU A 12 23.83 12.43 -3.59
CA LEU A 12 22.75 11.54 -3.19
C LEU A 12 21.61 11.56 -4.22
N ARG A 13 21.91 11.95 -5.46
CA ARG A 13 20.99 11.80 -6.60
C ARG A 13 21.27 10.48 -7.31
N ALA A 14 20.24 9.65 -7.41
CA ALA A 14 20.25 8.44 -8.22
C ALA A 14 19.55 8.72 -9.56
N ASP A 15 20.23 8.37 -10.65
CA ASP A 15 19.74 8.46 -12.03
C ASP A 15 19.52 7.04 -12.56
N GLY A 16 18.33 6.81 -13.14
CA GLY A 16 17.98 5.53 -13.74
C GLY A 16 18.68 5.28 -15.06
N VAL A 17 18.85 4.01 -15.41
CA VAL A 17 19.44 3.59 -16.68
C VAL A 17 18.38 3.57 -17.79
N ASP A 18 18.68 4.22 -18.91
CA ASP A 18 17.79 4.28 -20.08
C ASP A 18 17.52 2.88 -20.66
N GLY A 19 16.25 2.59 -20.92
CA GLY A 19 15.82 1.30 -21.48
C GLY A 19 15.69 0.17 -20.45
N ASP A 20 16.08 0.38 -19.20
CA ASP A 20 15.87 -0.59 -18.12
C ASP A 20 14.41 -0.58 -17.63
N SER A 21 13.81 -1.78 -17.47
CA SER A 21 12.41 -1.92 -17.08
C SER A 21 12.08 -1.39 -15.69
N ILE A 22 13.07 -1.29 -14.79
CA ILE A 22 12.90 -0.79 -13.43
C ILE A 22 13.14 0.72 -13.40
N SER A 23 14.29 1.15 -13.93
CA SER A 23 14.79 2.49 -13.66
C SER A 23 14.57 3.52 -14.75
N SER A 24 14.22 3.12 -15.98
CA SER A 24 14.18 4.03 -17.12
C SER A 24 13.26 5.23 -16.85
N GLY A 25 13.79 6.44 -17.08
CA GLY A 25 13.10 7.72 -16.86
C GLY A 25 12.99 8.17 -15.40
N LEU A 26 13.58 7.45 -14.44
CA LEU A 26 13.52 7.80 -13.02
C LEU A 26 14.75 8.61 -12.60
N THR A 27 14.52 9.61 -11.76
CA THR A 27 15.55 10.41 -11.11
C THR A 27 15.03 10.85 -9.76
N PHE A 28 15.79 10.59 -8.69
CA PHE A 28 15.39 10.98 -7.34
C PHE A 28 16.59 11.27 -6.43
N LEU A 29 16.31 11.96 -5.33
CA LEU A 29 17.24 12.10 -4.22
C LEU A 29 17.01 10.95 -3.22
N ILE A 30 18.09 10.43 -2.67
CA ILE A 30 18.09 9.48 -1.54
C ILE A 30 18.34 10.19 -0.19
N VAL A 31 17.95 11.47 -0.12
CA VAL A 31 18.12 12.35 1.04
C VAL A 31 17.00 13.38 1.06
N GLY A 32 16.53 13.73 2.25
CA GLY A 32 15.42 14.66 2.46
C GLY A 32 14.07 13.99 2.68
N SER A 33 13.12 14.77 3.21
CA SER A 33 11.73 14.37 3.45
C SER A 33 10.99 14.10 2.12
N PRO A 34 10.10 13.09 2.04
CA PRO A 34 9.60 12.20 3.10
C PRO A 34 10.50 11.00 3.43
N GLY A 35 11.70 10.90 2.85
CA GLY A 35 12.64 9.81 3.13
C GLY A 35 13.23 9.89 4.55
N ALA A 36 13.82 8.78 5.00
CA ALA A 36 14.34 8.64 6.37
C ALA A 36 15.49 9.62 6.73
N ASN A 37 16.08 10.28 5.73
CA ASN A 37 17.09 11.33 5.90
C ASN A 37 18.27 10.93 6.81
N ASN A 38 18.71 9.68 6.69
CA ASN A 38 19.79 9.07 7.47
C ASN A 38 20.93 8.54 6.56
N GLN A 39 20.97 8.98 5.30
CA GLN A 39 22.00 8.61 4.33
C GLN A 39 23.06 9.72 4.24
N ASP A 40 24.12 9.59 5.04
CA ASP A 40 25.19 10.59 5.08
C ASP A 40 26.33 10.32 4.08
N SER A 41 26.34 9.15 3.43
CA SER A 41 27.39 8.78 2.45
C SER A 41 26.91 7.77 1.41
N PRO A 42 27.09 8.06 0.10
CA PRO A 42 26.72 7.14 -0.98
C PRO A 42 27.64 5.92 -1.01
N THR A 43 27.07 4.71 -0.92
CA THR A 43 27.81 3.46 -1.14
C THR A 43 27.80 3.14 -2.63
N ILE A 44 28.97 3.02 -3.25
CA ILE A 44 29.10 2.62 -4.66
C ILE A 44 29.35 1.13 -4.73
N ILE A 45 28.59 0.45 -5.59
CA ILE A 45 28.77 -0.97 -5.90
C ILE A 45 29.28 -1.16 -7.32
N SER A 46 29.83 -2.34 -7.62
CA SER A 46 30.24 -2.73 -8.96
C SER A 46 29.47 -3.99 -9.37
N PRO A 47 28.75 -4.00 -10.50
CA PRO A 47 28.08 -5.20 -10.98
C PRO A 47 29.10 -6.30 -11.27
N LEU A 48 28.84 -7.51 -10.78
CA LEU A 48 29.64 -8.70 -11.07
C LEU A 48 28.84 -9.65 -11.97
N GLY A 49 29.55 -10.37 -12.84
CA GLY A 49 29.08 -11.51 -13.63
C GLY A 49 27.58 -11.55 -13.96
N GLY A 50 27.17 -10.89 -15.04
CA GLY A 50 25.79 -10.96 -15.57
C GLY A 50 24.76 -10.08 -14.85
N ALA A 51 25.16 -9.27 -13.88
CA ALA A 51 24.30 -8.25 -13.28
C ALA A 51 24.29 -6.95 -14.11
N ASP A 52 23.10 -6.39 -14.30
CA ASP A 52 22.87 -5.11 -14.98
C ASP A 52 22.79 -3.99 -13.95
N SER A 53 23.43 -2.85 -14.23
CA SER A 53 23.21 -1.63 -13.45
C SER A 53 21.81 -1.08 -13.75
N ILE A 54 21.09 -0.66 -12.71
CA ILE A 54 19.77 -0.02 -12.83
C ILE A 54 19.77 1.40 -12.26
N PHE A 55 20.66 1.74 -11.33
CA PHE A 55 20.83 3.12 -10.88
C PHE A 55 22.29 3.48 -10.77
N SER A 56 22.62 4.72 -11.12
CA SER A 56 23.94 5.30 -10.91
C SER A 56 23.84 6.64 -10.19
N TYR A 57 24.80 6.96 -9.35
CA TYR A 57 24.88 8.31 -8.81
C TYR A 57 25.29 9.29 -9.89
N ARG A 58 24.80 10.53 -9.79
CA ARG A 58 25.12 11.61 -10.75
C ARG A 58 26.63 11.82 -10.95
N LEU A 59 27.43 11.63 -9.89
CA LEU A 59 28.89 11.79 -9.94
C LEU A 59 29.64 10.51 -10.35
N GLY A 60 28.91 9.48 -10.77
CA GLY A 60 29.44 8.18 -11.15
C GLY A 60 29.35 7.15 -10.01
N GLY A 61 29.35 5.88 -10.41
CA GLY A 61 29.21 4.73 -9.51
C GLY A 61 27.80 4.16 -9.52
N CYS A 62 27.71 2.84 -9.64
CA CYS A 62 26.45 2.11 -9.57
C CYS A 62 25.94 2.14 -8.12
N CYS A 63 24.63 2.37 -7.96
CA CYS A 63 23.93 2.38 -6.67
C CYS A 63 22.71 1.46 -6.67
N GLY A 64 22.41 0.82 -7.80
CA GLY A 64 21.41 -0.23 -7.90
C GLY A 64 21.77 -1.19 -9.03
N LEU A 65 21.61 -2.49 -8.79
CA LEU A 65 21.77 -3.53 -9.81
C LEU A 65 20.62 -4.52 -9.78
N ARG A 66 20.42 -5.20 -10.91
CA ARG A 66 19.56 -6.38 -11.00
C ARG A 66 20.31 -7.55 -11.63
N TYR A 67 19.92 -8.77 -11.28
CA TYR A 67 20.52 -10.00 -11.78
C TYR A 67 19.46 -11.06 -12.05
N GLU A 68 19.56 -11.74 -13.19
CA GLU A 68 18.67 -12.86 -13.55
C GLU A 68 19.48 -14.01 -14.14
N ASN A 69 19.57 -15.11 -13.39
CA ASN A 69 20.05 -16.41 -13.89
C ASN A 69 19.69 -17.52 -12.89
N GLY A 70 18.61 -18.24 -13.13
CA GLY A 70 18.08 -19.26 -12.20
C GLY A 70 17.48 -18.70 -10.90
N PHE A 71 17.84 -17.48 -10.52
CA PHE A 71 17.19 -16.65 -9.50
C PHE A 71 17.20 -15.19 -9.94
N LYS A 72 16.32 -14.38 -9.34
CA LYS A 72 16.26 -12.94 -9.55
C LYS A 72 16.72 -12.21 -8.30
N THR A 73 17.47 -11.12 -8.47
CA THR A 73 17.90 -10.26 -7.36
C THR A 73 17.91 -8.81 -7.81
N VAL A 74 17.41 -7.92 -6.95
CA VAL A 74 17.63 -6.48 -7.03
C VAL A 74 18.38 -6.09 -5.75
N TYR A 75 19.45 -5.32 -5.91
CA TYR A 75 20.19 -4.77 -4.79
C TYR A 75 20.36 -3.27 -4.98
N LEU A 76 20.03 -2.51 -3.93
CA LEU A 76 20.27 -1.07 -3.83
C LEU A 76 21.30 -0.84 -2.74
N SER A 77 22.27 0.04 -3.00
CA SER A 77 23.33 0.38 -2.04
C SER A 77 22.88 1.35 -0.95
N TYR A 78 21.61 1.73 -0.97
CA TYR A 78 20.92 2.58 -0.01
C TYR A 78 19.63 1.88 0.44
N GLY A 79 19.18 2.23 1.64
CA GLY A 79 17.88 1.76 2.14
C GLY A 79 16.75 2.30 1.25
N PHE A 80 15.74 1.48 0.99
CA PHE A 80 14.62 1.85 0.13
C PHE A 80 13.88 3.10 0.65
N GLU A 81 13.81 3.24 1.97
CA GLU A 81 13.24 4.38 2.69
C GLU A 81 13.99 5.70 2.48
N ALA A 82 15.16 5.67 1.85
CA ALA A 82 15.95 6.86 1.57
C ALA A 82 15.36 7.68 0.41
N ILE A 83 14.55 7.08 -0.46
CA ILE A 83 13.96 7.77 -1.62
C ILE A 83 13.06 8.91 -1.12
N ALA A 84 13.47 10.15 -1.41
CA ALA A 84 12.80 11.36 -0.93
C ALA A 84 11.55 11.72 -1.76
N SER A 85 10.79 10.71 -2.19
CA SER A 85 9.50 10.85 -2.88
C SER A 85 8.71 9.55 -2.76
N LEU A 86 7.53 9.61 -2.15
CA LEU A 86 6.64 8.45 -2.02
C LEU A 86 6.19 7.94 -3.38
N GLU A 87 5.82 8.83 -4.30
CA GLU A 87 5.41 8.48 -5.66
C GLU A 87 6.50 7.73 -6.44
N LEU A 88 7.76 8.20 -6.31
CA LEU A 88 8.88 7.54 -6.97
C LEU A 88 9.26 6.24 -6.26
N ALA A 89 9.17 6.18 -4.93
CA ALA A 89 9.36 4.94 -4.19
C ALA A 89 8.32 3.89 -4.61
N ASP A 90 7.04 4.24 -4.67
CA ASP A 90 5.97 3.34 -5.13
C ASP A 90 6.23 2.88 -6.57
N THR A 91 6.63 3.79 -7.45
CA THR A 91 6.98 3.47 -8.84
C THR A 91 8.14 2.47 -8.93
N VAL A 92 9.23 2.70 -8.17
CA VAL A 92 10.38 1.78 -8.14
C VAL A 92 9.96 0.42 -7.61
N MET A 93 9.20 0.36 -6.51
CA MET A 93 8.73 -0.90 -5.93
C MET A 93 7.86 -1.67 -6.93
N MET A 94 6.87 -1.01 -7.52
CA MET A 94 5.97 -1.64 -8.50
C MET A 94 6.76 -2.23 -9.67
N ARG A 95 7.72 -1.49 -10.24
CA ARG A 95 8.52 -1.99 -11.36
C ARG A 95 9.48 -3.12 -10.96
N ILE A 96 10.03 -3.08 -9.75
CA ILE A 96 10.80 -4.21 -9.19
C ILE A 96 9.91 -5.45 -9.16
N LEU A 97 8.70 -5.36 -8.58
CA LEU A 97 7.77 -6.49 -8.47
C LEU A 97 7.33 -7.02 -9.84
N GLN A 98 7.03 -6.13 -10.80
CA GLN A 98 6.76 -6.51 -12.20
C GLN A 98 7.93 -7.28 -12.80
N TRP A 99 9.15 -6.80 -12.59
CA TRP A 99 10.35 -7.46 -13.09
C TRP A 99 10.58 -8.84 -12.44
N PHE A 100 10.25 -9.00 -11.16
CA PHE A 100 10.22 -10.31 -10.50
C PHE A 100 9.16 -11.27 -11.07
N GLY A 101 8.23 -10.79 -11.91
CA GLY A 101 7.08 -11.56 -12.37
C GLY A 101 6.04 -11.75 -11.27
N VAL A 102 6.11 -10.97 -10.19
CA VAL A 102 5.05 -10.93 -9.19
C VAL A 102 3.86 -10.22 -9.85
N PRO A 103 2.67 -10.83 -9.87
CA PRO A 103 1.48 -10.17 -10.35
C PRO A 103 1.19 -8.95 -9.46
N VAL A 104 1.62 -7.77 -9.88
CA VAL A 104 1.16 -6.49 -9.34
C VAL A 104 -0.18 -6.17 -9.98
N GLY A 105 -1.17 -6.90 -9.50
CA GLY A 105 -2.52 -6.93 -10.02
C GLY A 105 -3.41 -7.65 -9.02
N ILE A 106 -3.51 -7.13 -7.81
CA ILE A 106 -4.87 -6.90 -7.33
C ILE A 106 -5.21 -5.58 -8.02
N GLU A 107 -6.17 -5.58 -8.93
CA GLU A 107 -6.78 -4.31 -9.33
C GLU A 107 -7.13 -3.59 -8.02
N GLU A 108 -6.39 -2.55 -7.68
CA GLU A 108 -7.06 -1.45 -7.01
C GLU A 108 -7.99 -0.93 -8.10
N HIS A 109 -9.22 -1.45 -8.10
CA HIS A 109 -10.32 -0.77 -8.75
C HIS A 109 -10.37 0.59 -8.05
N VAL A 110 -9.60 1.55 -8.55
CA VAL A 110 -9.91 2.96 -8.40
C VAL A 110 -11.22 3.08 -9.14
N LEU A 111 -12.30 2.86 -8.41
CA LEU A 111 -13.64 3.02 -8.92
C LEU A 111 -13.69 4.42 -9.48
N SER A 112 -13.82 4.46 -10.79
CA SER A 112 -13.79 5.65 -11.60
C SER A 112 -15.14 6.33 -11.43
N GLN A 113 -15.34 6.82 -10.21
CA GLN A 113 -16.33 7.76 -9.72
C GLN A 113 -16.05 7.88 -8.22
N PRO A 114 -15.80 9.09 -7.67
CA PRO A 114 -15.93 9.27 -6.24
C PRO A 114 -17.42 9.05 -5.93
N VAL A 115 -17.79 7.82 -5.58
CA VAL A 115 -18.87 7.68 -4.63
C VAL A 115 -18.27 8.31 -3.38
N SER A 116 -18.59 9.58 -3.16
CA SER A 116 -18.26 10.31 -1.93
C SER A 116 -19.04 9.63 -0.82
N GLY A 117 -18.52 8.47 -0.43
CA GLY A 117 -19.20 7.43 0.29
C GLY A 117 -18.27 7.05 1.41
N VAL A 118 -18.54 7.68 2.54
CA VAL A 118 -17.79 7.51 3.76
C VAL A 118 -18.01 6.08 4.24
N PHE A 119 -17.00 5.21 4.07
CA PHE A 119 -16.94 3.92 4.76
C PHE A 119 -16.13 4.09 6.03
N LEU A 120 -16.80 4.12 7.17
CA LEU A 120 -16.17 4.35 8.47
C LEU A 120 -16.70 3.37 9.49
N VAL A 121 -15.79 2.86 10.32
CA VAL A 121 -16.16 2.05 11.48
C VAL A 121 -15.65 2.71 12.75
N SER A 122 -16.58 3.15 13.61
CA SER A 122 -16.22 3.84 14.84
C SER A 122 -17.18 3.54 16.00
N PRO A 123 -16.67 3.36 17.23
CA PRO A 123 -15.25 3.25 17.58
C PRO A 123 -14.62 1.94 17.05
N ASN A 124 -13.31 1.97 16.81
CA ASN A 124 -12.51 0.79 16.50
C ASN A 124 -11.09 1.05 17.05
N PRO A 125 -10.65 0.36 18.12
CA PRO A 125 -11.28 -0.79 18.78
C PRO A 125 -12.59 -0.47 19.51
N PHE A 126 -13.43 -1.48 19.76
CA PHE A 126 -14.69 -1.34 20.48
C PHE A 126 -14.93 -2.45 21.49
N THR A 127 -15.74 -2.18 22.52
CA THR A 127 -16.06 -3.16 23.58
C THR A 127 -17.47 -3.73 23.50
N ASN A 128 -18.46 -2.87 23.22
CA ASN A 128 -19.87 -3.24 23.23
C ASN A 128 -20.58 -2.95 21.92
N LEU A 129 -20.18 -1.90 21.21
CA LEU A 129 -20.84 -1.46 20.00
C LEU A 129 -19.85 -0.70 19.11
N THR A 130 -19.87 -1.00 17.83
CA THR A 130 -19.31 -0.13 16.78
C THR A 130 -20.39 0.23 15.78
N ARG A 131 -20.21 1.38 15.12
CA ARG A 131 -21.10 1.85 14.07
C ARG A 131 -20.38 1.77 12.74
N ILE A 132 -21.03 1.11 11.78
CA ILE A 132 -20.56 0.90 10.43
C ILE A 132 -21.32 1.87 9.53
N SER A 133 -20.66 2.91 9.06
CA SER A 133 -21.24 3.92 8.17
C SER A 133 -20.75 3.69 6.74
N PHE A 134 -21.65 3.75 5.75
CA PHE A 134 -21.36 3.53 4.33
C PHE A 134 -22.21 4.48 3.47
N GLY A 135 -21.87 5.77 3.49
CA GLY A 135 -22.68 6.81 2.83
C GLY A 135 -22.79 6.60 1.32
N ASN A 136 -23.95 6.89 0.72
CA ASN A 136 -24.22 6.84 -0.73
C ASN A 136 -24.06 5.46 -1.44
N VAL A 137 -23.58 4.41 -0.76
CA VAL A 137 -23.37 3.07 -1.37
C VAL A 137 -24.68 2.27 -1.51
N GLN A 138 -25.72 2.60 -0.75
CA GLN A 138 -27.01 1.90 -0.77
C GLN A 138 -27.74 1.87 -2.11
N ARG A 139 -27.43 2.82 -3.00
CA ARG A 139 -28.07 2.92 -4.32
C ARG A 139 -27.42 1.99 -5.34
N ALA A 140 -26.29 1.38 -5.01
CA ALA A 140 -25.63 0.40 -5.86
C ALA A 140 -26.40 -0.93 -5.85
N GLN A 141 -26.43 -1.61 -6.99
CA GLN A 141 -27.05 -2.93 -7.11
C GLN A 141 -26.23 -3.98 -6.37
N GLY A 142 -26.89 -4.92 -5.70
CA GLY A 142 -26.22 -6.06 -5.06
C GLY A 142 -25.37 -5.71 -3.84
N ILE A 143 -25.81 -4.74 -3.02
CA ILE A 143 -25.08 -4.42 -1.79
C ILE A 143 -25.10 -5.58 -0.78
N GLU A 144 -23.91 -5.98 -0.33
CA GLU A 144 -23.68 -7.00 0.69
C GLU A 144 -22.76 -6.46 1.79
N LEU A 145 -23.12 -6.73 3.05
CA LEU A 145 -22.31 -6.37 4.21
C LEU A 145 -22.11 -7.62 5.07
N LYS A 146 -20.85 -8.04 5.23
CA LYS A 146 -20.47 -9.31 5.86
C LYS A 146 -19.32 -9.09 6.85
N ILE A 147 -19.29 -9.85 7.94
CA ILE A 147 -18.16 -9.91 8.87
C ILE A 147 -17.62 -11.33 8.92
N PHE A 148 -16.31 -11.45 8.83
CA PHE A 148 -15.55 -12.69 8.94
C PHE A 148 -14.65 -12.68 10.17
N ASP A 149 -14.42 -13.84 10.78
CA ASP A 149 -13.36 -14.00 11.78
C ASP A 149 -11.97 -14.15 11.10
N ALA A 150 -10.91 -14.19 11.91
CA ALA A 150 -9.53 -14.29 11.42
C ALA A 150 -9.24 -15.57 10.61
N THR A 151 -10.11 -16.58 10.65
CA THR A 151 -9.99 -17.81 9.85
C THR A 151 -10.70 -17.71 8.51
N GLY A 152 -11.37 -16.59 8.22
CA GLY A 152 -12.19 -16.39 7.03
C GLY A 152 -13.61 -16.93 7.15
N ARG A 153 -14.05 -17.37 8.34
CA ARG A 153 -15.41 -17.87 8.54
C ARG A 153 -16.38 -16.71 8.69
N LEU A 154 -17.49 -16.74 7.94
CA LEU A 154 -18.58 -15.77 8.03
C LEU A 154 -19.26 -15.85 9.42
N VAL A 155 -19.29 -14.73 10.14
CA VAL A 155 -19.91 -14.63 11.46
C VAL A 155 -21.14 -13.74 11.48
N LYS A 156 -21.18 -12.66 10.69
CA LYS A 156 -22.33 -11.75 10.62
C LYS A 156 -22.60 -11.38 9.17
N GLN A 157 -23.86 -11.28 8.80
CA GLN A 157 -24.32 -10.69 7.53
C GLN A 157 -25.60 -9.91 7.78
N TRP A 158 -25.80 -8.82 7.05
CA TRP A 158 -27.04 -8.07 7.07
C TRP A 158 -27.83 -8.29 5.78
N ASP A 159 -29.15 -8.36 5.91
CA ASP A 159 -30.05 -8.47 4.77
C ASP A 159 -30.13 -7.15 4.01
N TYR A 160 -30.34 -7.24 2.70
CA TYR A 160 -30.49 -6.08 1.82
C TYR A 160 -31.53 -5.06 2.33
N SER A 161 -32.64 -5.52 2.91
CA SER A 161 -33.68 -4.66 3.47
C SER A 161 -33.22 -3.80 4.66
N THR A 162 -32.20 -4.27 5.39
CA THR A 162 -31.58 -3.55 6.50
C THR A 162 -30.58 -2.52 5.97
N ILE A 163 -29.78 -2.93 4.98
CA ILE A 163 -28.73 -2.09 4.39
C ILE A 163 -29.36 -0.96 3.55
N GLY A 164 -30.33 -1.26 2.71
CA GLY A 164 -30.97 -0.29 1.80
C GLY A 164 -31.85 0.76 2.49
N LYS A 165 -31.97 0.74 3.82
CA LYS A 165 -32.75 1.71 4.62
C LYS A 165 -31.91 2.53 5.59
N SER A 166 -30.59 2.31 5.67
CA SER A 166 -29.77 2.91 6.73
C SER A 166 -28.34 3.14 6.29
N ASP A 167 -27.85 4.39 6.38
CA ASP A 167 -26.46 4.75 6.06
C ASP A 167 -25.47 4.31 7.13
N CYS A 168 -26.00 3.79 8.24
CA CYS A 168 -25.25 3.39 9.41
C CYS A 168 -25.92 2.17 10.06
N ILE A 169 -25.13 1.12 10.31
CA ILE A 169 -25.58 -0.10 10.98
C ILE A 169 -24.75 -0.31 12.25
N PRO A 170 -25.39 -0.53 13.42
CA PRO A 170 -24.68 -0.92 14.63
C PRO A 170 -24.30 -2.40 14.60
N TRP A 171 -23.11 -2.71 15.13
CA TRP A 171 -22.71 -4.08 15.44
C TRP A 171 -22.23 -4.20 16.88
N ASP A 172 -22.77 -5.17 17.61
CA ASP A 172 -22.53 -5.38 19.04
C ASP A 172 -21.58 -6.57 19.33
N GLY A 173 -20.85 -7.03 18.31
CA GLY A 173 -19.93 -8.16 18.44
C GLY A 173 -20.64 -9.51 18.57
N ARG A 174 -21.84 -9.66 18.00
CA ARG A 174 -22.56 -10.93 17.91
C ARG A 174 -22.58 -11.51 16.49
N ASP A 175 -22.71 -12.82 16.40
CA ASP A 175 -22.91 -13.54 15.15
C ASP A 175 -24.37 -13.48 14.65
N ASN A 176 -24.66 -14.13 13.51
CA ASN A 176 -26.01 -14.24 12.96
C ASN A 176 -27.00 -14.98 13.88
N SER A 177 -26.51 -15.85 14.76
CA SER A 177 -27.33 -16.57 15.76
C SER A 177 -27.51 -15.77 17.07
N GLY A 178 -27.00 -14.54 17.13
CA GLY A 178 -27.06 -13.70 18.34
C GLY A 178 -26.07 -14.10 19.44
N ARG A 179 -25.13 -15.01 19.15
CA ARG A 179 -24.10 -15.43 20.11
C ARG A 179 -22.97 -14.40 20.16
N LYS A 180 -22.46 -14.15 21.36
CA LYS A 180 -21.33 -13.26 21.60
C LYS A 180 -20.04 -13.85 21.03
N LEU A 181 -19.37 -13.10 20.15
CA LEU A 181 -18.09 -13.49 19.56
C LEU A 181 -16.91 -13.12 20.47
N PRO A 182 -15.83 -13.92 20.59
CA PRO A 182 -14.71 -13.62 21.50
C PRO A 182 -13.96 -12.33 21.13
N SER A 183 -13.16 -11.79 22.06
CA SER A 183 -12.20 -10.72 21.74
C SER A 183 -11.28 -11.17 20.61
N GLY A 184 -10.99 -10.30 19.67
CA GLY A 184 -10.18 -10.65 18.52
C GLY A 184 -10.34 -9.73 17.32
N VAL A 185 -9.65 -10.11 16.25
CA VAL A 185 -9.69 -9.42 14.97
C VAL A 185 -10.78 -10.02 14.09
N TYR A 186 -11.57 -9.15 13.48
CA TYR A 186 -12.60 -9.49 12.51
C TYR A 186 -12.43 -8.62 11.26
N PHE A 187 -12.99 -9.06 10.14
CA PHE A 187 -12.92 -8.35 8.87
C PHE A 187 -14.33 -8.06 8.38
N LEU A 188 -14.68 -6.78 8.27
CA LEU A 188 -15.92 -6.30 7.69
C LEU A 188 -15.71 -6.10 6.19
N LYS A 189 -16.50 -6.77 5.36
CA LYS A 189 -16.50 -6.63 3.92
C LYS A 189 -17.80 -5.98 3.45
N LEU A 190 -17.69 -4.94 2.63
CA LEU A 190 -18.77 -4.27 1.93
C LEU A 190 -18.57 -4.46 0.43
N GLU A 191 -19.54 -5.05 -0.24
CA GLU A 191 -19.57 -5.21 -1.71
C GLU A 191 -20.83 -4.52 -2.23
N ALA A 192 -20.76 -3.75 -3.31
CA ALA A 192 -21.89 -3.01 -3.86
C ALA A 192 -21.65 -2.61 -5.34
N GLY A 193 -22.22 -3.36 -6.27
CA GLY A 193 -21.88 -3.24 -7.69
C GLY A 193 -20.38 -3.48 -7.90
N ASP A 194 -19.70 -2.52 -8.51
CA ASP A 194 -18.23 -2.58 -8.68
C ASP A 194 -17.47 -2.16 -7.40
N TYR A 195 -18.16 -1.63 -6.38
CA TYR A 195 -17.53 -1.20 -5.14
C TYR A 195 -17.24 -2.35 -4.19
N SER A 196 -16.00 -2.46 -3.72
CA SER A 196 -15.60 -3.40 -2.67
C SER A 196 -14.66 -2.73 -1.67
N ALA A 197 -14.96 -2.84 -0.38
CA ALA A 197 -14.13 -2.33 0.71
C ALA A 197 -14.04 -3.36 1.85
N THR A 198 -12.90 -3.38 2.53
CA THR A 198 -12.69 -4.25 3.70
C THR A 198 -12.07 -3.46 4.85
N GLU A 199 -12.66 -3.56 6.04
CA GLU A 199 -12.20 -2.88 7.26
C GLU A 199 -11.88 -3.89 8.37
N LYS A 200 -10.75 -3.68 9.05
CA LYS A 200 -10.34 -4.52 10.19
C LYS A 200 -11.03 -4.04 11.46
N LEU A 201 -11.76 -4.91 12.15
CA LEU A 201 -12.41 -4.62 13.43
C LEU A 201 -11.66 -5.26 14.58
N LEU A 202 -11.41 -4.50 15.65
CA LEU A 202 -10.87 -5.02 16.90
C LEU A 202 -11.94 -5.00 17.99
N LEU A 203 -12.45 -6.19 18.34
CA LEU A 203 -13.38 -6.39 19.45
C LEU A 203 -12.59 -6.71 20.73
N ILE A 204 -12.85 -5.96 21.78
CA ILE A 204 -12.24 -6.12 23.12
C ILE A 204 -13.35 -6.45 24.11
N ARG A 205 -13.18 -7.48 24.94
CA ARG A 205 -14.08 -7.80 26.06
C ARG A 205 -13.35 -7.83 27.37
#